data_AF-A0A6M2E0R0-F1
#
_entry.id   AF-A0A6M2E0R0-F1
#
_cell.length_a   1.000
_cell.length_b   1.000
_cell.length_c   1.000
_cell.angle_alpha   90.00
_cell.angle_beta   90.00
_cell.angle_gamma   90.00
#
_symmetry.space_group_name_H-M   'P 1'
#
loop_
_entity.id
_entity.type
_entity.pdbx_description
1 polymer ?
#
loop_
_entity_poly.entity_id
_entity_poly.type
_entity_poly.pdbx_seq_one_letter_code
_entity_poly.pdbx_strand_id
1 'polypeptide(L)' 'MKPPPRGVHMGFIFGGFVVAVGAALYPIVIHPYFHVNDYKSVQQQTRKDIDQESVQPGGMKVWSDPFGRK' A
#
# COMPACT_ATOMS: atom_id res chain seq x y z
N MET A 1 34.43 -23.02 23.49
CA MET A 1 33.71 -22.29 22.42
C MET A 1 33.93 -20.79 22.63
N LYS A 2 34.22 -20.02 21.58
CA LYS A 2 34.41 -18.56 21.69
C LYS A 2 33.03 -17.88 21.80
N PRO A 3 32.81 -16.97 22.76
CA PRO A 3 31.52 -16.30 22.89
C PRO A 3 31.24 -15.45 21.65
N PRO A 4 29.96 -15.31 21.25
CA PRO A 4 29.58 -14.49 20.11
C PRO A 4 30.00 -13.02 20.34
N PRO A 5 30.35 -12.29 19.27
CA PRO A 5 30.73 -10.89 19.39
C PRO A 5 29.61 -10.05 20.02
N ARG A 6 30.00 -9.00 20.76
CA ARG A 6 29.03 -8.09 21.40
C ARG A 6 28.13 -7.47 20.32
N GLY A 7 26.81 -7.51 20.54
CA GLY A 7 25.80 -6.90 19.66
C GLY A 7 25.10 -7.85 18.69
N VAL A 8 25.52 -9.12 18.58
CA VAL A 8 24.89 -10.11 17.69
C VAL A 8 23.39 -10.31 18.02
N HIS A 9 23.03 -10.30 19.31
CA HIS A 9 21.63 -10.38 19.74
C HIS A 9 20.77 -9.21 19.24
N MET A 10 21.29 -7.99 19.33
CA MET A 10 20.57 -6.81 18.83
C MET A 10 20.46 -6.82 17.31
N GLY A 11 21.48 -7.32 16.60
CA GLY A 11 21.42 -7.54 15.15
C GLY A 11 20.30 -8.51 14.75
N PHE A 12 20.15 -9.62 15.48
CA PHE A 12 19.06 -10.57 15.23
C PHE A 12 17.68 -9.99 15.54
N ILE A 13 17.53 -9.26 16.65
CA ILE A 13 16.27 -8.62 17.02
C ILE A 13 15.86 -7.60 15.96
N PHE A 14 16.78 -6.72 15.55
CA PHE A 14 16.50 -5.70 14.55
C PHE A 14 16.23 -6.31 13.16
N GLY A 15 17.05 -7.27 12.74
CA GLY A 15 16.84 -7.98 11.47
C GLY A 15 15.50 -8.70 11.43
N GLY A 16 15.15 -9.41 12.51
CA GLY A 16 13.84 -10.07 12.65
C GLY A 16 12.68 -9.08 12.61
N PHE A 17 12.82 -7.92 13.26
CA PHE A 17 11.81 -6.87 13.23
C PHE A 17 11.60 -6.31 11.81
N VAL A 18 12.68 -5.99 11.08
CA VAL A 18 12.59 -5.48 9.70
C VAL A 18 11.94 -6.52 8.77
N VAL A 19 12.30 -7.80 8.91
CA VAL A 19 11.67 -8.89 8.14
C VAL A 19 10.17 -9.01 8.47
N ALA A 20 9.80 -8.94 9.75
CA ALA A 20 8.41 -9.01 10.18
C ALA A 20 7.58 -7.85 9.61
N VAL A 21 8.11 -6.62 9.67
CA VAL A 21 7.46 -5.44 9.09
C VAL A 21 7.34 -5.57 7.57
N GLY A 22 8.41 -5.97 6.89
CA GLY A 22 8.41 -6.19 5.44
C GLY A 22 7.39 -7.23 5.01
N ALA A 23 7.29 -8.35 5.73
CA ALA A 23 6.30 -9.40 5.48
C ALA A 23 4.87 -8.89 5.68
N ALA A 24 4.61 -8.14 6.75
CA ALA A 24 3.29 -7.56 7.02
C ALA A 24 2.88 -6.52 5.95
N LEU A 25 3.83 -5.73 5.45
CA LEU A 25 3.58 -4.69 4.46
C LEU A 25 3.56 -5.21 3.01
N TYR A 26 4.09 -6.41 2.74
CA TYR A 26 4.16 -6.99 1.40
C TYR A 26 2.82 -6.96 0.65
N PRO A 27 1.69 -7.47 1.19
CA PRO A 27 0.41 -7.45 0.47
C PRO A 27 -0.21 -6.05 0.32
N ILE A 28 0.24 -5.05 1.10
CA ILE A 28 -0.34 -3.71 1.13
C ILE A 28 0.38 -2.77 0.15
N VAL A 29 1.70 -2.89 0.04
CA VAL A 29 2.53 -1.95 -0.73
C VAL A 29 3.17 -2.64 -1.92
N ILE A 30 3.86 -3.75 -1.71
CA ILE A 30 4.72 -4.37 -2.71
C ILE A 30 3.89 -5.13 -3.75
N HIS A 31 2.98 -5.99 -3.29
CA HIS A 31 2.16 -6.80 -4.18
C HIS A 31 1.29 -5.95 -5.12
N PRO A 32 0.54 -4.93 -4.63
CA PRO A 32 -0.26 -4.07 -5.52
C PRO A 32 0.59 -3.25 -6.49
N TYR A 33 1.81 -2.87 -6.08
CA TYR A 33 2.75 -2.15 -6.95
C TYR A 33 3.18 -2.99 -8.16
N PHE A 34 3.37 -4.30 -8.01
CA PHE A 34 3.72 -5.19 -9.12
C PHE A 34 2.51 -5.70 -9.91
N HIS A 35 1.31 -5.69 -9.32
CA HIS A 35 0.08 -6.23 -9.93
C HIS A 35 -0.96 -5.14 -10.24
N VAL A 36 -0.50 -3.96 -10.69
CA VAL A 36 -1.34 -2.77 -10.86
C VAL A 36 -2.60 -3.03 -11.69
N ASN A 37 -2.50 -3.82 -12.77
CA ASN A 37 -3.63 -4.11 -13.65
C ASN A 37 -4.72 -4.93 -12.95
N ASP A 38 -4.34 -5.90 -12.12
CA ASP A 38 -5.28 -6.75 -11.39
C ASP A 38 -6.06 -5.90 -10.39
N TYR A 39 -5.37 -5.07 -9.60
CA TYR A 39 -6.01 -4.17 -8.65
C TYR A 39 -6.88 -3.11 -9.33
N LYS A 40 -6.49 -2.59 -10.50
CA LYS A 40 -7.34 -1.69 -11.31
C LYS A 40 -8.60 -2.38 -11.77
N SER A 41 -8.52 -3.62 -12.25
CA SER A 41 -9.70 -4.37 -12.71
C SER A 41 -10.66 -4.67 -11.56
N VAL A 42 -10.15 -5.08 -10.40
CA VAL A 42 -10.95 -5.26 -9.17
C VAL A 42 -11.59 -3.94 -8.76
N GLN A 43 -10.83 -2.84 -8.76
CA GLN A 43 -11.35 -1.52 -8.43
C GLN A 43 -12.47 -1.07 -9.38
N GLN A 44 -12.34 -1.32 -10.69
CA GLN A 44 -13.39 -1.01 -11.67
C GLN A 44 -14.68 -1.79 -11.38
N GLN A 45 -14.57 -3.07 -11.02
CA GLN A 45 -15.72 -3.89 -10.66
C GLN A 45 -16.38 -3.40 -9.37
N THR A 46 -15.60 -3.13 -8.32
CA THR A 46 -16.12 -2.64 -7.03
C THR A 46 -16.75 -1.25 -7.14
N ARG A 47 -16.31 -0.41 -8.09
CA ARG A 47 -16.80 0.96 -8.28
C ARG A 47 -17.80 1.12 -9.42
N LYS A 48 -18.26 0.02 -10.03
CA LYS A 48 -19.11 0.07 -11.22
C LYS A 48 -20.41 0.85 -11.01
N ASP A 49 -21.02 0.69 -9.83
CA ASP A 49 -22.31 1.30 -9.50
C ASP A 49 -22.18 2.50 -8.54
N ILE A 50 -20.95 2.99 -8.35
CA ILE A 50 -20.68 4.18 -7.55
C ILE A 50 -20.64 5.38 -8.49
N ASP A 51 -21.69 6.20 -8.43
CA ASP A 51 -21.64 7.54 -8.97
C ASP A 51 -20.70 8.40 -8.10
N GLN A 52 -19.49 8.60 -8.60
CA GLN A 52 -18.43 9.31 -7.88
C GLN A 52 -18.79 10.77 -7.61
N GLU A 53 -19.70 11.36 -8.40
CA GLU A 53 -20.15 12.74 -8.25
C GLU A 53 -21.11 12.89 -7.07
N SER A 54 -22.03 11.94 -6.87
CA SER A 54 -22.98 11.97 -5.75
C SER A 54 -22.38 11.54 -4.41
N VAL A 55 -21.30 10.76 -4.41
CA VAL A 55 -20.57 10.42 -3.16
C VAL A 55 -19.75 11.59 -2.63
N GLN A 56 -19.36 12.53 -3.50
CA GLN A 56 -18.56 13.65 -3.08
C GLN A 56 -19.41 14.73 -2.41
N PRO A 57 -18.90 15.37 -1.33
CA PRO A 57 -19.59 16.50 -0.74
C PRO A 57 -19.80 17.59 -1.80
N GLY A 58 -21.05 18.03 -1.94
CA GLY A 58 -21.44 18.98 -2.98
C GLY A 58 -20.58 20.24 -2.98
N GLY A 59 -20.11 20.64 -4.15
CA GLY A 59 -19.27 21.83 -4.36
C GLY A 59 -17.76 21.54 -4.50
N MET A 60 -17.31 20.30 -4.36
CA MET A 60 -15.91 19.91 -4.62
C MET A 60 -15.77 19.22 -5.99
N LYS A 61 -14.63 19.46 -6.67
CA LYS A 61 -14.30 18.84 -7.96
C LYS A 61 -13.94 17.37 -7.75
N VAL A 62 -14.45 16.49 -8.63
CA VAL A 62 -14.12 15.06 -8.66
C VAL A 62 -12.61 14.84 -8.72
N TRP A 63 -12.04 14.17 -7.71
CA TRP A 63 -10.59 13.91 -7.61
C TRP A 63 -10.02 13.13 -8.80
N SER A 64 -10.86 12.45 -9.60
CA SER A 64 -10.39 11.63 -10.73
C SER A 64 -9.55 12.40 -11.76
N ASP A 65 -9.74 13.73 -11.90
CA ASP A 65 -8.90 14.58 -12.74
C ASP A 65 -8.49 15.89 -12.04
N PRO A 66 -7.31 15.94 -11.39
CA PRO A 66 -6.83 17.14 -10.70
C PRO A 66 -6.39 18.28 -11.64
N PHE A 67 -6.27 18.06 -12.96
CA PHE A 67 -5.71 19.03 -13.91
C PHE A 67 -6.67 19.50 -15.01
N GLY A 68 -7.80 18.82 -15.20
CA GLY A 68 -8.80 19.22 -16.19
C GLY A 68 -9.57 20.46 -15.79
N ARG A 69 -9.16 21.64 -16.27
CA ARG A 69 -10.06 22.77 -16.46
C ARG A 69 -9.89 23.30 -17.88
N LYS A 70 -10.98 23.31 -18.64
CA LYS A 70 -11.29 24.32 -19.65
C LYS A 70 -12.67 24.85 -19.33
#